data_AF-A0A7K2QEQ8-F1
#
_entry.id   AF-A0A7K2QEQ8-F1
#
_cell.length_a   1.000
_cell.length_b   1.000
_cell.length_c   1.000
_cell.angle_alpha   90.00
_cell.angle_beta   90.00
_cell.angle_gamma   90.00
#
_symmetry.space_group_name_H-M   'P 1'
#
loop_
_entity.id
_entity.type
_entity.pdbx_description
1 polymer ?
#
loop_
_entity_poly.entity_id
_entity_poly.type
_entity_poly.pdbx_seq_one_letter_code
_entity_poly.pdbx_strand_id
1 'polypeptide(L)'
;MSTAVEDRGSRRLAWCVAHVLRHAPDHIALDLLGRLDRPTRKYLCRDEWLPASAVTLLLRHGTEADRHYIARNPRVVGRPLPGLPGPARYARRRTPPELLPVL
;
A
#
# COMPACT_ATOMS: atom_id res chain seq x y z
N MET A 1 1.30 26.15 15.75
CA MET A 1 2.62 26.14 15.07
C MET A 1 2.38 26.14 13.57
N SER A 2 3.35 26.56 12.74
CA SER A 2 3.12 26.65 11.28
C SER A 2 2.84 25.25 10.72
N THR A 3 1.71 25.08 10.04
CA THR A 3 1.27 23.83 9.40
C THR A 3 2.35 23.20 8.52
N ALA A 4 3.23 24.03 7.93
CA ALA A 4 4.36 23.57 7.12
C ALA A 4 5.49 22.86 7.90
N VAL A 5 5.64 23.13 9.19
CA VAL A 5 6.64 22.46 10.05
C VAL A 5 6.12 21.10 10.51
N GLU A 6 4.87 21.04 10.93
CA GLU A 6 4.17 19.79 11.30
C GLU A 6 4.09 18.83 10.11
N ASP A 7 3.89 19.36 8.90
CA ASP A 7 3.87 18.58 7.66
C ASP A 7 5.23 17.97 7.32
N ARG A 8 6.32 18.73 7.49
CA ARG A 8 7.69 18.22 7.32
C ARG A 8 8.03 17.14 8.35
N GLY A 9 7.62 17.32 9.60
CA GLY A 9 7.81 16.32 10.66
C GLY A 9 7.13 15.00 10.32
N SER A 10 5.85 15.08 9.93
CA SER A 10 5.04 13.92 9.53
C SER A 10 5.65 13.17 8.34
N ARG A 11 6.12 13.91 7.33
CA ARG A 11 6.79 13.31 6.16
C ARG A 11 8.09 12.61 6.52
N ARG A 12 8.90 13.20 7.41
CA ARG A 12 10.16 12.59 7.86
C ARG A 12 9.90 11.32 8.67
N LEU A 13 8.94 11.36 9.58
CA LEU A 13 8.56 10.19 10.36
C LEU A 13 8.05 9.05 9.46
N ALA A 14 7.20 9.37 8.48
CA ALA A 14 6.71 8.40 7.52
C ALA A 14 7.86 7.71 6.76
N TRP A 15 8.88 8.47 6.34
CA TRP A 15 10.06 7.90 5.68
C TRP A 15 10.87 6.97 6.61
N CYS A 16 11.09 7.36 7.86
CA CYS A 16 11.75 6.51 8.85
C CYS A 16 10.97 5.21 9.08
N VAL A 17 9.65 5.30 9.22
CA VAL A 17 8.79 4.12 9.41
C VAL A 17 8.82 3.24 8.16
N ALA A 18 8.72 3.79 6.96
CA ALA A 18 8.84 3.03 5.73
C ALA A 18 10.15 2.23 5.66
N HIS A 19 11.27 2.83 6.11
CA HIS A 19 12.55 2.15 6.21
C HIS A 19 12.51 0.98 7.20
N VAL A 20 11.90 1.15 8.37
CA VAL A 20 11.75 0.06 9.35
C VAL A 20 10.87 -1.06 8.78
N LEU A 21 9.73 -0.73 8.16
CA LEU A 21 8.78 -1.70 7.62
C LEU A 21 9.39 -2.61 6.55
N ARG A 22 10.41 -2.16 5.81
CA ARG A 22 11.13 -2.98 4.82
C ARG A 22 11.86 -4.19 5.43
N HIS A 23 12.16 -4.14 6.73
CA HIS A 23 12.95 -5.16 7.42
C HIS A 23 12.26 -5.75 8.64
N ALA A 24 11.16 -5.13 9.10
CA ALA A 24 10.44 -5.58 10.28
C ALA A 24 9.56 -6.82 9.99
N PRO A 25 9.44 -7.74 10.96
CA PRO A 25 8.41 -8.79 10.92
C PRO A 25 6.99 -8.21 10.90
N ASP A 26 6.03 -8.95 10.34
CA ASP A 26 4.66 -8.47 10.14
C ASP A 26 3.94 -8.05 11.43
N HIS A 27 4.21 -8.72 12.56
CA HIS A 27 3.60 -8.36 13.85
C HIS A 27 4.11 -7.00 14.37
N ILE A 28 5.39 -6.67 14.15
CA ILE A 28 5.97 -5.37 14.46
C ILE A 28 5.43 -4.31 13.49
N ALA A 29 5.32 -4.66 12.20
CA ALA A 29 4.74 -3.78 11.19
C ALA A 29 3.29 -3.39 11.55
N LEU A 30 2.48 -4.36 11.95
CA LEU A 30 1.09 -4.15 12.36
C LEU A 30 0.99 -3.20 13.58
N ASP A 31 1.76 -3.45 14.63
CA ASP A 31 1.77 -2.60 15.84
C ASP A 31 2.23 -1.17 15.50
N LEU A 32 3.31 -1.02 14.73
CA LEU A 32 3.79 0.30 14.28
C LEU A 32 2.73 1.06 13.49
N LEU A 33 2.09 0.40 12.51
CA LEU A 33 1.02 1.01 11.71
C LEU A 33 -0.16 1.47 12.58
N GLY A 34 -0.48 0.72 13.65
CA GLY A 34 -1.53 1.07 14.61
C GLY A 34 -1.24 2.32 15.45
N ARG A 35 0.05 2.66 15.65
CA ARG A 35 0.49 3.78 16.50
C ARG A 35 0.67 5.10 15.75
N LEU A 36 0.66 5.09 14.42
CA LEU A 36 0.88 6.29 13.63
C LEU A 36 -0.32 7.24 13.68
N ASP A 37 0.00 8.52 13.85
CA ASP A 37 -0.96 9.60 13.67
C ASP A 37 -1.39 9.70 12.19
N ARG A 38 -2.58 10.26 11.98
CA ARG A 38 -3.21 10.35 10.66
C ARG A 38 -2.36 11.11 9.62
N PRO A 39 -1.75 12.27 9.92
CA PRO A 39 -0.82 12.95 9.01
C PRO A 39 0.35 12.08 8.55
N THR A 40 1.07 11.45 9.47
CA THR A 40 2.19 10.56 9.14
C THR A 40 1.73 9.38 8.30
N ARG A 41 0.61 8.77 8.67
CA ARG A 41 0.04 7.60 7.97
C ARG A 41 -0.35 7.92 6.53
N LYS A 42 -0.87 9.12 6.26
CA LYS A 42 -1.14 9.62 4.90
C LYS A 42 0.14 9.66 4.04
N TYR A 43 1.25 10.14 4.60
CA TYR A 43 2.53 10.17 3.87
C TYR A 43 3.10 8.77 3.65
N LEU A 44 2.99 7.91 4.66
CA LEU A 44 3.43 6.52 4.57
C LEU A 44 2.69 5.78 3.46
N CYS A 45 1.36 5.87 3.40
CA CYS A 45 0.54 5.20 2.39
C CYS A 45 0.80 5.70 0.94
N ARG A 46 1.48 6.84 0.78
CA ARG A 46 1.91 7.37 -0.53
C ARG A 46 3.30 6.88 -0.95
N ASP A 47 4.03 6.19 -0.08
CA ASP A 47 5.34 5.63 -0.43
C ASP A 47 5.15 4.41 -1.33
N GLU A 48 5.64 4.53 -2.57
CA GLU A 48 5.60 3.48 -3.59
C GLU A 48 6.48 2.26 -3.23
N TRP A 49 7.46 2.45 -2.34
CA TRP A 49 8.43 1.43 -1.96
C TRP A 49 7.99 0.57 -0.77
N LEU A 50 6.83 0.85 -0.17
CA LEU A 50 6.28 0.08 0.95
C LEU A 50 6.18 -1.41 0.65
N PRO A 51 6.80 -2.30 1.46
CA PRO A 51 6.85 -3.74 1.18
C PRO A 51 5.45 -4.36 1.03
N ALA A 52 5.38 -5.46 0.28
CA ALA A 52 4.10 -6.11 -0.05
C ALA A 52 3.31 -6.53 1.19
N SER A 53 3.99 -6.99 2.25
CA SER A 53 3.33 -7.32 3.52
C SER A 53 2.68 -6.09 4.15
N ALA A 54 3.38 -4.97 4.27
CA ALA A 54 2.82 -3.72 4.80
C ALA A 54 1.65 -3.18 3.95
N VAL A 55 1.74 -3.27 2.62
CA VAL A 55 0.63 -2.91 1.72
C VAL A 55 -0.59 -3.79 2.00
N THR A 56 -0.41 -5.10 2.14
CA THR A 56 -1.49 -6.04 2.47
C THR A 56 -2.11 -5.74 3.84
N LEU A 57 -1.29 -5.44 4.85
CA LEU A 57 -1.77 -5.07 6.19
C LEU A 57 -2.57 -3.76 6.15
N LEU A 58 -2.12 -2.76 5.39
CA LEU A 58 -2.85 -1.50 5.18
C LEU A 58 -4.17 -1.70 4.44
N LEU A 59 -4.24 -2.60 3.46
CA LEU A 59 -5.49 -2.93 2.78
C LEU A 59 -6.46 -3.65 3.73
N ARG A 60 -5.97 -4.64 4.49
CA ARG A 60 -6.79 -5.49 5.36
C ARG A 60 -7.25 -4.77 6.62
N HIS A 61 -6.35 -4.08 7.31
CA HIS A 61 -6.57 -3.50 8.64
C HIS A 61 -6.56 -1.97 8.65
N GLY A 62 -6.28 -1.33 7.52
CA GLY A 62 -6.28 0.12 7.41
C GLY A 62 -7.68 0.72 7.34
N THR A 63 -7.72 2.03 7.58
CA THR A 63 -8.91 2.87 7.42
C THR A 63 -9.24 3.08 5.94
N GLU A 64 -10.44 3.59 5.65
CA GLU A 64 -10.81 3.97 4.27
C GLU A 64 -9.85 5.00 3.67
N ALA A 65 -9.37 5.95 4.48
CA ALA A 65 -8.37 6.94 4.05
C ALA A 65 -7.04 6.28 3.66
N ASP A 66 -6.59 5.26 4.41
CA ASP A 66 -5.40 4.50 4.07
C ASP A 66 -5.57 3.79 2.73
N ARG A 67 -6.72 3.13 2.55
CA ARG A 67 -7.08 2.43 1.32
C ARG A 67 -7.11 3.38 0.12
N HIS A 68 -7.64 4.58 0.29
CA HIS A 68 -7.67 5.61 -0.76
C HIS A 68 -6.26 5.99 -1.25
N TYR A 69 -5.29 6.12 -0.33
CA TYR A 69 -3.91 6.49 -0.71
C TYR A 69 -3.13 5.28 -1.22
N ILE A 70 -3.21 4.14 -0.54
CA ILE A 70 -2.46 2.92 -0.88
C ILE A 70 -2.92 2.29 -2.20
N ALA A 71 -4.15 2.59 -2.65
CA ALA A 71 -4.66 2.14 -3.95
C ALA A 71 -3.79 2.57 -5.13
N ARG A 72 -2.97 3.62 -4.97
CA ARG A 72 -2.01 4.07 -5.99
C ARG A 72 -0.66 3.34 -5.95
N ASN A 73 -0.42 2.52 -4.94
CA ASN A 73 0.86 1.82 -4.79
C ASN A 73 1.06 0.83 -5.96
N PRO A 74 2.26 0.75 -6.55
CA PRO A 74 2.55 -0.14 -7.68
C PRO A 74 2.25 -1.62 -7.44
N ARG A 75 2.29 -2.05 -6.18
CA ARG A 75 1.95 -3.42 -5.75
C ARG A 75 0.44 -3.69 -5.76
N VAL A 76 -0.39 -2.65 -5.66
CA VAL A 76 -1.86 -2.74 -5.70
C VAL A 76 -2.37 -2.58 -7.13
N VAL A 77 -1.90 -1.56 -7.84
CA VAL A 77 -2.31 -1.30 -9.24
C VAL A 77 -1.84 -2.42 -10.18
N GLY A 78 -0.90 -3.27 -9.71
CA GLY A 78 -0.32 -4.33 -10.51
C GLY A 78 0.50 -3.72 -11.64
N ARG A 79 1.73 -3.26 -11.34
CA ARG A 79 2.69 -3.10 -12.43
C ARG A 79 2.88 -4.46 -13.09
N PRO A 80 2.78 -4.56 -14.44
CA PRO A 80 3.16 -5.79 -15.10
C PRO A 80 4.59 -6.11 -14.69
N LEU A 81 4.81 -7.35 -14.23
CA LEU A 81 6.16 -7.85 -14.00
C LEU A 81 6.96 -7.60 -15.29
N PRO A 82 8.22 -7.13 -15.21
CA PRO A 82 9.00 -6.88 -16.42
C PRO A 82 9.04 -8.16 -17.28
N GLY A 83 8.56 -8.06 -18.51
CA GLY A 83 8.43 -9.19 -19.45
C GLY A 83 7.08 -9.92 -19.44
N LEU A 84 6.17 -9.65 -18.49
CA LEU A 84 4.80 -10.17 -18.52
C LEU A 84 3.84 -9.23 -19.27
N PRO A 85 2.82 -9.80 -19.93
CA PRO A 85 1.82 -9.00 -20.63
C PRO A 85 1.10 -8.03 -19.70
N GLY A 86 0.86 -6.80 -20.17
CA GLY A 86 0.14 -5.77 -19.41
C GLY A 86 -1.28 -6.18 -19.00
N PRO A 87 -1.87 -5.50 -18.00
CA PRO A 87 -3.21 -5.81 -17.48
C PRO A 87 -4.31 -5.81 -18.56
N ALA A 88 -4.18 -4.98 -19.61
CA ALA A 88 -5.09 -4.98 -20.76
C ALA A 88 -5.12 -6.32 -21.52
N ARG A 89 -4.03 -7.10 -21.53
CA ARG A 89 -3.95 -8.42 -22.17
C ARG A 89 -4.56 -9.53 -21.30
N TYR A 90 -4.49 -9.40 -19.97
CA TYR A 90 -5.24 -10.28 -19.06
C TYR A 90 -6.74 -9.98 -19.09
N ALA A 91 -7.13 -8.69 -19.10
CA ALA A 91 -8.52 -8.29 -19.24
C ALA A 91 -9.17 -8.72 -20.58
N ARG A 92 -8.37 -8.91 -21.63
CA ARG A 92 -8.82 -9.48 -22.91
C ARG A 92 -9.00 -11.00 -22.89
N ARG A 93 -8.42 -11.71 -21.92
CA ARG A 93 -8.74 -13.14 -21.72
C ARG A 93 -10.05 -13.22 -20.93
N ARG A 94 -11.16 -13.33 -21.66
CA ARG A 94 -12.42 -13.80 -21.06
C ARG A 94 -12.13 -15.11 -20.33
N THR A 95 -12.63 -15.23 -19.11
CA THR A 95 -12.66 -16.50 -18.37
C THR A 95 -13.28 -17.55 -19.29
N PRO A 96 -12.61 -18.69 -19.55
CA PRO A 96 -13.21 -19.79 -20.30
C PRO A 96 -14.59 -20.11 -19.71
N PRO A 97 -15.63 -20.34 -20.53
CA PRO A 97 -16.98 -20.61 -20.05
C PRO A 97 -17.03 -21.75 -19.03
N GLU A 98 -16.13 -22.72 -19.18
CA GLU A 98 -15.93 -23.90 -18.33
C GLU A 98 -15.49 -23.56 -16.89
N LEU A 99 -14.95 -22.36 -16.66
CA LEU A 99 -14.43 -21.92 -15.37
C LEU A 99 -15.31 -20.84 -14.71
N LEU A 100 -16.45 -20.50 -15.32
CA LEU A 100 -17.44 -19.65 -14.67
C LEU A 100 -18.21 -20.50 -13.65
N PRO A 101 -18.35 -20.06 -12.38
CA PRO A 101 -19.18 -20.77 -11.42
C PRO A 101 -20.61 -20.82 -11.96
N VAL A 102 -21.13 -22.03 -12.14
CA VAL A 102 -22.57 -22.25 -12.29
C VAL A 102 -23.19 -21.77 -10.98
N LEU A 103 -24.10 -20.81 -11.09
CA LEU A 103 -24.77 -20.10 -9.99
C LEU A 103 -25.17 -21.00 -8.83
#